data_AF-Q1V0H8-F1
#
_entry.id   AF-Q1V0H8-F1
#
_cell.length_a   1.000
_cell.length_b   1.000
_cell.length_c   1.000
_cell.angle_alpha   90.00
_cell.angle_beta   90.00
_cell.angle_gamma   90.00
#
_symmetry.space_group_name_H-M   'P 1'
#
loop_
_entity.id
_entity.type
_entity.pdbx_description
1 polymer ?
#
loop_
_entity_poly.entity_id
_entity_poly.type
_entity_poly.pdbx_seq_one_letter_code
_entity_poly.pdbx_strand_id
1 'polypeptide(L)'
;MNKKNLKSIAGLTLIEILISVVVSSIMMAAIYTTYSIVNSTYTQVLEKAKVSRSSRDLIELLIRDTRMAGFKYYLGDNDLGFPVESYLEFVGGATTVKDSHDPIVIIPNELGHSLSDAIATPTPKHNLDDTCCDKIHIVYDDFNQNDATQPYKRYKLTYFANPLSDGSNADGPINPRYGIYKSKISWQQNIGQETGSWVSDCSECYHNELVRDYVEDMEFIALDQNGKVLSPYPNTNSEASRGNLYKIRAVDIRIAFISEKPFFRFESRTGNERQLSGFSRAIRSFSDRNLRDNVVVTVYTRNIVGQDIF
;
A
#
# COMPACT_ATOMS: atom_id res chain seq x y z
N MET A 1 38.96 72.19 -51.84
CA MET A 1 38.41 71.20 -52.79
C MET A 1 37.98 69.98 -51.97
N ASN A 2 36.67 69.73 -51.90
CA ASN A 2 36.03 68.72 -51.05
C ASN A 2 35.74 67.45 -51.88
N LYS A 3 36.08 66.26 -51.37
CA LYS A 3 35.45 64.96 -51.71
C LYS A 3 35.95 63.91 -50.70
N LYS A 4 35.24 63.75 -49.58
CA LYS A 4 34.15 62.79 -49.30
C LYS A 4 34.66 61.44 -48.79
N ASN A 5 34.59 61.28 -47.47
CA ASN A 5 34.71 60.02 -46.75
C ASN A 5 33.72 58.98 -47.30
N LEU A 6 34.22 57.93 -47.95
CA LEU A 6 33.43 56.74 -48.23
C LEU A 6 33.47 55.85 -46.97
N LYS A 7 32.39 55.85 -46.18
CA LYS A 7 32.19 54.84 -45.14
C LYS A 7 31.92 53.50 -45.84
N SER A 8 32.77 52.50 -45.62
CA SER A 8 32.49 51.13 -46.04
C SER A 8 31.35 50.59 -45.18
N ILE A 9 30.15 50.47 -45.75
CA ILE A 9 29.09 49.68 -45.16
C ILE A 9 29.41 48.23 -45.53
N ALA A 10 30.00 47.48 -44.61
CA ALA A 10 30.19 46.04 -44.78
C ALA A 10 28.80 45.39 -44.74
N GLY A 11 28.19 45.21 -45.92
CA GLY A 11 26.93 44.48 -46.07
C GLY A 11 27.20 42.98 -46.06
N LEU A 12 26.33 42.22 -45.42
CA LEU A 12 26.33 40.75 -45.51
C LEU A 12 25.84 40.34 -46.89
N THR A 13 26.51 39.37 -47.50
CA THR A 13 26.04 38.76 -48.75
C THR A 13 24.84 37.84 -48.48
N LEU A 14 23.97 37.67 -49.49
CA LEU A 14 22.80 36.79 -49.36
C LEU A 14 23.19 35.36 -48.98
N ILE A 15 24.30 34.85 -49.52
CA ILE A 15 24.78 33.49 -49.25
C ILE A 15 25.27 33.33 -47.80
N GLU A 16 25.91 34.34 -47.21
CA GLU A 16 26.32 34.32 -45.80
C GLU A 16 25.12 34.28 -44.86
N ILE A 17 24.05 35.01 -45.17
CA ILE A 17 22.80 34.97 -44.41
C ILE A 17 22.14 33.59 -44.54
N LEU A 18 22.07 33.03 -45.74
CA LEU A 18 21.48 31.70 -45.96
C LEU A 18 22.23 30.60 -45.22
N ILE A 19 23.57 30.59 -45.26
CA ILE A 19 24.37 29.61 -44.52
C ILE A 19 24.17 29.79 -43.01
N SER A 20 24.17 31.03 -42.51
CA SER A 20 23.97 31.32 -41.08
C SER A 20 22.61 30.84 -40.57
N VAL A 21 21.55 31.02 -41.37
CA VAL A 21 20.19 30.54 -41.03
C VAL A 21 20.12 29.01 -41.02
N VAL A 22 20.76 28.34 -41.98
CA VAL A 22 20.77 26.86 -42.04
C VAL A 22 21.55 26.27 -40.87
N VAL A 23 22.72 26.82 -40.52
CA VAL A 23 23.50 26.33 -39.38
C VAL A 23 22.73 26.57 -38.07
N SER A 24 22.13 27.76 -37.90
CA SER A 24 21.35 28.08 -36.70
C SER A 24 20.13 27.18 -36.54
N SER A 25 19.44 26.84 -37.64
CA SER A 25 18.27 25.96 -37.58
C SER A 25 18.65 24.52 -37.22
N ILE A 26 19.76 24.00 -37.76
CA ILE A 26 20.29 22.69 -37.38
C ILE A 26 20.70 22.66 -35.90
N MET A 27 21.40 23.71 -35.42
CA MET A 27 21.78 23.81 -34.01
C MET A 27 20.56 23.88 -33.09
N MET A 28 19.57 24.71 -33.43
CA MET A 28 18.35 24.84 -32.64
C MET A 28 17.55 23.52 -32.61
N ALA A 29 17.50 22.79 -33.74
CA ALA A 29 16.88 21.47 -33.80
C ALA A 29 17.61 20.45 -32.89
N ALA A 30 18.95 20.45 -32.89
CA ALA A 30 19.75 19.58 -32.01
C ALA A 30 19.58 19.95 -30.52
N ILE A 31 19.50 21.23 -30.19
CA ILE A 31 19.26 21.70 -28.81
C ILE A 31 17.87 21.28 -28.33
N TYR A 32 16.85 21.43 -29.18
CA TYR A 32 15.49 21.05 -28.86
C TYR A 32 15.35 19.54 -28.57
N THR A 33 15.95 18.69 -29.41
CA THR A 33 15.93 17.24 -29.18
C THR A 33 16.67 16.86 -27.90
N THR A 34 17.83 17.48 -27.64
CA THR A 34 18.60 17.28 -26.41
C THR A 34 17.79 17.69 -25.18
N TYR A 35 17.15 18.86 -25.21
CA TYR A 35 16.29 19.33 -24.13
C TYR A 35 15.13 18.37 -23.85
N SER A 36 14.45 17.89 -24.90
CA SER A 36 13.36 16.92 -24.78
C SER A 36 13.82 15.61 -24.13
N ILE A 37 14.98 15.10 -24.53
CA ILE A 37 15.61 13.91 -23.95
C ILE A 37 15.90 14.14 -22.46
N VAL A 38 16.56 15.25 -22.12
CA VAL A 38 16.93 15.59 -20.73
C VAL A 38 15.69 15.74 -19.85
N ASN A 39 14.65 16.43 -20.33
CA ASN A 39 13.41 16.60 -19.60
C ASN A 39 12.69 15.26 -19.35
N SER A 40 12.67 14.38 -20.35
CA SER A 40 12.12 13.02 -20.21
C SER A 40 12.92 12.21 -19.18
N THR A 41 14.26 12.28 -19.20
CA THR A 41 15.09 11.56 -18.21
C THR A 41 14.93 12.12 -16.80
N TYR A 42 14.80 13.44 -16.66
CA TYR A 42 14.56 14.08 -15.37
C TYR A 42 13.23 13.61 -14.77
N THR A 43 12.17 13.60 -15.58
CA THR A 43 10.86 13.08 -15.19
C THR A 43 10.94 11.62 -14.74
N GLN A 44 11.65 10.76 -15.48
CA GLN A 44 11.84 9.36 -15.09
C GLN A 44 12.50 9.20 -13.71
N VAL A 45 13.60 9.93 -13.47
CA VAL A 45 14.31 9.88 -12.18
C VAL A 45 13.42 10.37 -11.04
N LEU A 46 12.67 11.45 -11.27
CA LEU A 46 11.71 11.97 -10.29
C LEU A 46 10.60 10.96 -9.97
N GLU A 47 9.94 10.39 -10.98
CA GLU A 47 8.85 9.44 -10.77
C GLU A 47 9.33 8.18 -10.04
N LYS A 48 10.49 7.64 -10.43
CA LYS A 48 11.10 6.49 -9.72
C LYS A 48 11.42 6.82 -8.26
N ALA A 49 11.95 8.02 -8.00
CA ALA A 49 12.24 8.46 -6.63
C ALA A 49 10.95 8.66 -5.81
N LYS A 50 9.89 9.21 -6.42
CA LYS A 50 8.58 9.42 -5.78
C LYS A 50 7.95 8.08 -5.41
N VAL A 51 7.92 7.13 -6.34
CA VAL A 51 7.44 5.76 -6.10
C VAL A 51 8.27 5.14 -4.96
N SER A 52 9.60 5.10 -5.07
CA SER A 52 10.44 4.48 -4.04
C SER A 52 10.26 5.07 -2.64
N ARG A 53 10.14 6.40 -2.51
CA ARG A 53 9.86 7.05 -1.23
C ARG A 53 8.49 6.66 -0.69
N SER A 54 7.47 6.76 -1.54
CA SER A 54 6.09 6.44 -1.19
C SER A 54 5.89 5.00 -0.72
N SER A 55 6.62 4.07 -1.33
CA SER A 55 6.55 2.67 -0.98
C SER A 55 7.13 2.43 0.40
N ARG A 56 8.24 3.10 0.74
CA ARG A 56 8.88 2.95 2.06
C ARG A 56 7.97 3.44 3.17
N ASP A 57 7.31 4.58 3.01
CA ASP A 57 6.42 5.15 4.03
C ASP A 57 5.27 4.19 4.39
N LEU A 58 4.62 3.59 3.37
CA LEU A 58 3.54 2.61 3.59
C LEU A 58 4.06 1.30 4.18
N ILE A 59 5.18 0.80 3.66
CA ILE A 59 5.78 -0.45 4.11
C ILE A 59 6.26 -0.32 5.56
N GLU A 60 6.82 0.83 5.96
CA GLU A 60 7.22 1.09 7.35
C GLU A 60 6.02 1.04 8.29
N LEU A 61 4.89 1.63 7.88
CA LEU A 61 3.65 1.58 8.65
C LEU A 61 3.15 0.14 8.82
N LEU A 62 3.12 -0.63 7.73
CA LEU A 62 2.73 -2.04 7.76
C LEU A 62 3.69 -2.89 8.60
N ILE A 63 5.00 -2.70 8.49
CA ILE A 63 6.01 -3.41 9.29
C ILE A 63 5.78 -3.14 10.77
N ARG A 64 5.58 -1.87 11.15
CA ARG A 64 5.36 -1.50 12.55
C ARG A 64 4.10 -2.17 13.11
N ASP A 65 3.00 -2.10 12.38
CA ASP A 65 1.72 -2.65 12.85
C ASP A 65 1.73 -4.19 12.87
N THR A 66 2.26 -4.84 11.83
CA THR A 66 2.35 -6.31 11.78
C THR A 66 3.27 -6.88 12.86
N ARG A 67 4.33 -6.15 13.27
CA ARG A 67 5.17 -6.54 14.43
C ARG A 67 4.43 -6.45 15.77
N MET A 68 3.42 -5.60 15.86
CA MET A 68 2.58 -5.47 17.06
C MET A 68 1.50 -6.54 17.12
N ALA A 69 1.21 -7.24 16.03
CA ALA A 69 0.20 -8.30 16.00
C ALA A 69 0.39 -9.30 17.15
N GLY A 70 -0.70 -9.54 17.90
CA GLY A 70 -0.74 -10.46 19.04
C GLY A 70 -0.05 -9.95 20.30
N PHE A 71 0.43 -8.70 20.31
CA PHE A 71 1.01 -8.10 21.52
C PHE A 71 -0.05 -8.02 22.62
N LYS A 72 0.32 -8.46 23.82
CA LYS A 72 -0.48 -8.37 25.04
C LYS A 72 0.31 -7.56 26.07
N TYR A 73 -0.36 -6.62 26.73
CA TYR A 73 0.24 -5.87 27.83
C TYR A 73 -0.01 -6.59 29.16
N TYR A 74 1.04 -6.72 29.96
CA TYR A 74 1.01 -7.29 31.30
C TYR A 74 1.52 -6.23 32.27
N LEU A 75 0.66 -5.74 33.16
CA LEU A 75 1.03 -4.69 34.10
C LEU A 75 1.88 -5.25 35.25
N GLY A 76 1.56 -6.46 35.71
CA GLY A 76 2.20 -7.05 36.89
C GLY A 76 1.62 -6.51 38.21
N ASP A 77 2.28 -6.86 39.31
CA ASP A 77 1.95 -6.34 40.63
C ASP A 77 2.10 -4.81 40.63
N ASN A 78 1.05 -4.10 41.03
CA ASN A 78 0.98 -2.66 40.95
C ASN A 78 0.26 -2.06 42.17
N ASP A 79 0.66 -0.84 42.54
CA ASP A 79 0.03 -0.08 43.62
C ASP A 79 -1.21 0.71 43.14
N LEU A 80 -1.55 0.62 41.86
CA LEU A 80 -2.64 1.39 41.22
C LEU A 80 -4.00 0.72 41.37
N GLY A 81 -4.06 -0.52 41.89
CA GLY A 81 -5.29 -1.28 42.04
C GLY A 81 -5.89 -1.77 40.72
N PHE A 82 -5.12 -1.76 39.63
CA PHE A 82 -5.54 -2.29 38.35
C PHE A 82 -5.29 -3.80 38.27
N PRO A 83 -6.08 -4.56 37.47
CA PRO A 83 -5.83 -5.98 37.25
C PRO A 83 -4.40 -6.23 36.75
N VAL A 84 -3.76 -7.27 37.26
CA VAL A 84 -2.37 -7.66 36.93
C VAL A 84 -2.22 -8.01 35.45
N GLU A 85 -3.26 -8.63 34.88
CA GLU A 85 -3.36 -9.03 33.48
C GLU A 85 -4.60 -8.42 32.83
N SER A 86 -4.63 -8.42 31.50
CA SER A 86 -5.78 -7.96 30.72
C SER A 86 -7.02 -8.80 31.02
N TYR A 87 -8.09 -8.15 31.45
CA TYR A 87 -9.41 -8.77 31.67
C TYR A 87 -10.27 -8.80 30.39
N LEU A 88 -9.76 -8.26 29.28
CA LEU A 88 -10.49 -8.17 28.03
C LEU A 88 -10.76 -9.57 27.46
N GLU A 89 -12.02 -9.82 27.10
CA GLU A 89 -12.46 -11.07 26.47
C GLU A 89 -11.61 -11.37 25.24
N PHE A 90 -11.17 -12.61 25.06
CA PHE A 90 -10.40 -13.04 23.89
C PHE A 90 -11.14 -14.17 23.15
N VAL A 91 -11.74 -13.81 22.03
CA VAL A 91 -12.43 -14.75 21.12
C VAL A 91 -11.47 -15.16 20.00
N GLY A 92 -10.70 -16.21 20.24
CA GLY A 92 -9.80 -16.80 19.25
C GLY A 92 -10.50 -17.82 18.35
N GLY A 93 -10.10 -17.90 17.08
CA GLY A 93 -10.66 -18.87 16.13
C GLY A 93 -12.15 -18.64 15.85
N ALA A 94 -12.60 -17.39 15.88
CA ALA A 94 -13.99 -17.06 15.57
C ALA A 94 -14.35 -17.44 14.11
N THR A 95 -15.64 -17.60 13.85
CA THR A 95 -16.16 -17.90 12.50
C THR A 95 -16.31 -16.63 11.64
N THR A 96 -16.37 -15.46 12.27
CA THR A 96 -16.48 -14.15 11.61
C THR A 96 -15.26 -13.28 11.96
N VAL A 97 -14.93 -12.33 11.09
CA VAL A 97 -13.77 -11.44 11.24
C VAL A 97 -14.05 -10.37 12.31
N LYS A 98 -15.31 -9.99 12.46
CA LYS A 98 -15.85 -9.04 13.43
C LYS A 98 -15.62 -9.57 14.82
N ASP A 99 -16.03 -10.81 15.08
CA ASP A 99 -15.94 -11.39 16.42
C ASP A 99 -14.53 -11.89 16.73
N SER A 100 -13.71 -12.13 15.71
CA SER A 100 -12.32 -12.57 15.88
C SER A 100 -11.45 -11.52 16.60
N HIS A 101 -10.70 -12.01 17.59
CA HIS A 101 -9.59 -11.33 18.24
C HIS A 101 -8.23 -11.87 17.79
N ASP A 102 -8.20 -12.68 16.74
CA ASP A 102 -6.98 -13.35 16.29
C ASP A 102 -5.93 -12.33 15.83
N PRO A 103 -4.63 -12.53 16.16
CA PRO A 103 -3.58 -11.54 15.90
C PRO A 103 -3.47 -11.08 14.46
N ILE A 104 -3.58 -12.02 13.50
CA ILE A 104 -3.50 -11.76 12.06
C ILE A 104 -4.53 -12.62 11.35
N VAL A 105 -5.35 -11.97 10.53
CA VAL A 105 -6.30 -12.60 9.60
C VAL A 105 -6.04 -12.03 8.21
N ILE A 106 -5.79 -12.89 7.23
CA ILE A 106 -5.55 -12.51 5.84
C ILE A 106 -6.72 -12.99 4.98
N ILE A 107 -7.35 -12.06 4.28
CA ILE A 107 -8.44 -12.33 3.35
C ILE A 107 -7.92 -12.02 1.94
N PRO A 108 -7.66 -13.04 1.12
CA PRO A 108 -7.10 -12.81 -0.19
C PRO A 108 -8.15 -12.23 -1.15
N ASN A 109 -7.73 -11.35 -2.04
CA ASN A 109 -8.52 -10.91 -3.20
C ASN A 109 -9.86 -10.22 -2.88
N GLU A 110 -9.97 -9.53 -1.75
CA GLU A 110 -11.19 -8.86 -1.29
C GLU A 110 -10.98 -7.35 -1.08
N LEU A 111 -11.72 -6.54 -1.84
CA LEU A 111 -11.68 -5.08 -1.77
C LEU A 111 -12.70 -4.51 -0.77
N GLY A 112 -12.40 -3.33 -0.25
CA GLY A 112 -13.26 -2.62 0.71
C GLY A 112 -13.26 -3.24 2.10
N HIS A 113 -13.73 -2.48 3.08
CA HIS A 113 -13.89 -2.93 4.45
C HIS A 113 -15.10 -2.24 5.07
N SER A 114 -15.89 -3.02 5.82
CA SER A 114 -16.95 -2.49 6.66
C SER A 114 -16.75 -2.96 8.10
N LEU A 115 -17.21 -2.14 9.05
CA LEU A 115 -17.16 -2.44 10.48
C LEU A 115 -18.08 -3.59 10.90
N SER A 116 -19.10 -3.87 10.10
CA SER A 116 -20.10 -4.92 10.34
C SER A 116 -19.76 -6.24 9.65
N ASP A 117 -18.57 -6.37 9.04
CA ASP A 117 -18.12 -7.46 8.14
C ASP A 117 -18.97 -7.68 6.87
N ALA A 118 -20.27 -7.37 6.91
CA ALA A 118 -21.11 -7.40 5.74
C ALA A 118 -20.83 -6.17 4.88
N ILE A 119 -20.27 -6.39 3.69
CA ILE A 119 -20.34 -5.43 2.60
C ILE A 119 -21.50 -5.89 1.72
N ALA A 120 -22.63 -5.17 1.76
CA ALA A 120 -23.87 -5.58 1.07
C ALA A 120 -23.70 -5.74 -0.46
N THR A 121 -22.69 -5.08 -1.03
CA THR A 121 -22.24 -5.25 -2.41
C THR A 121 -20.72 -5.26 -2.44
N PRO A 122 -20.06 -6.32 -2.95
CA PRO A 122 -18.61 -6.34 -3.07
C PRO A 122 -18.13 -5.16 -3.90
N THR A 123 -17.11 -4.46 -3.41
CA THR A 123 -16.52 -3.33 -4.12
C THR A 123 -15.99 -3.81 -5.47
N PRO A 124 -16.47 -3.27 -6.61
CA PRO A 124 -16.09 -3.75 -7.91
C PRO A 124 -14.62 -3.42 -8.20
N LYS A 125 -13.96 -4.30 -8.94
CA LYS A 125 -12.63 -4.06 -9.49
C LYS A 125 -12.73 -3.22 -10.75
N HIS A 126 -11.63 -2.55 -11.11
CA HIS A 126 -11.53 -1.86 -12.40
C HIS A 126 -11.52 -2.85 -13.57
N ASN A 127 -10.81 -3.96 -13.42
CA ASN A 127 -10.85 -5.09 -14.34
C ASN A 127 -11.06 -6.41 -13.56
N LEU A 128 -11.81 -7.34 -14.14
CA LEU A 128 -12.02 -8.68 -13.59
C LEU A 128 -10.71 -9.47 -13.45
N ASP A 129 -9.73 -9.18 -14.32
CA ASP A 129 -8.40 -9.79 -14.29
C ASP A 129 -7.48 -9.20 -13.20
N ASP A 130 -7.90 -8.12 -12.53
CA ASP A 130 -7.10 -7.54 -11.47
C ASP A 130 -7.06 -8.49 -10.27
N THR A 131 -5.86 -8.92 -9.88
CA THR A 131 -5.64 -9.74 -8.69
C THR A 131 -5.63 -8.92 -7.40
N CYS A 132 -5.50 -7.60 -7.53
CA CYS A 132 -5.60 -6.68 -6.41
C CYS A 132 -6.96 -6.77 -5.73
N CYS A 133 -7.03 -6.74 -4.39
CA CYS A 133 -5.93 -6.75 -3.42
C CYS A 133 -6.31 -7.62 -2.24
N ASP A 134 -5.32 -8.07 -1.49
CA ASP A 134 -5.55 -8.75 -0.22
C ASP A 134 -5.91 -7.75 0.88
N LYS A 135 -6.60 -8.24 1.90
CA LYS A 135 -6.94 -7.52 3.12
C LYS A 135 -6.28 -8.21 4.30
N ILE A 136 -5.73 -7.43 5.22
CA ILE A 136 -5.13 -7.94 6.45
C ILE A 136 -5.74 -7.23 7.67
N HIS A 137 -6.14 -8.03 8.64
CA HIS A 137 -6.54 -7.56 9.96
C HIS A 137 -5.42 -7.87 10.96
N ILE A 138 -5.12 -6.90 11.82
CA ILE A 138 -4.07 -6.98 12.81
C ILE A 138 -4.64 -6.58 14.16
N VAL A 139 -4.58 -7.47 15.15
CA VAL A 139 -5.07 -7.23 16.50
C VAL A 139 -3.92 -7.16 17.49
N TYR A 140 -3.93 -6.15 18.36
CA TYR A 140 -2.96 -5.97 19.44
C TYR A 140 -3.55 -5.22 20.62
N ASP A 141 -2.98 -5.42 21.81
CA ASP A 141 -3.38 -4.75 23.04
C ASP A 141 -2.47 -3.56 23.35
N ASP A 142 -2.93 -2.70 24.25
CA ASP A 142 -2.22 -1.54 24.77
C ASP A 142 -2.69 -1.25 26.20
N PHE A 143 -2.08 -0.28 26.87
CA PHE A 143 -2.42 0.07 28.25
C PHE A 143 -2.37 1.58 28.48
N ASN A 144 -3.44 2.12 29.07
CA ASN A 144 -3.57 3.51 29.44
C ASN A 144 -3.91 3.64 30.92
N GLN A 145 -2.91 3.95 31.73
CA GLN A 145 -3.04 4.16 33.18
C GLN A 145 -4.02 5.29 33.58
N ASN A 146 -4.32 6.21 32.66
CA ASN A 146 -5.19 7.36 32.94
C ASN A 146 -6.68 7.03 32.73
N ASP A 147 -6.99 5.87 32.13
CA ASP A 147 -8.37 5.41 31.98
C ASP A 147 -8.71 4.43 33.10
N ALA A 148 -9.33 4.96 34.17
CA ALA A 148 -9.73 4.17 35.33
C ALA A 148 -10.85 3.16 35.04
N THR A 149 -11.61 3.34 33.95
CA THR A 149 -12.76 2.48 33.60
C THR A 149 -12.34 1.31 32.74
N GLN A 150 -11.37 1.54 31.85
CA GLN A 150 -10.81 0.54 30.97
C GLN A 150 -9.33 0.87 30.69
N PRO A 151 -8.41 0.48 31.60
CA PRO A 151 -6.99 0.76 31.42
C PRO A 151 -6.37 -0.11 30.33
N TYR A 152 -6.79 -1.37 30.20
CA TYR A 152 -6.37 -2.24 29.10
C TYR A 152 -7.14 -1.89 27.83
N LYS A 153 -6.42 -1.66 26.74
CA LYS A 153 -6.98 -1.37 25.43
C LYS A 153 -6.67 -2.52 24.48
N ARG A 154 -7.55 -2.73 23.51
CA ARG A 154 -7.30 -3.61 22.37
C ARG A 154 -7.74 -2.90 21.11
N TYR A 155 -6.91 -2.99 20.09
CA TYR A 155 -7.17 -2.37 18.79
C TYR A 155 -7.16 -3.42 17.70
N LYS A 156 -8.01 -3.23 16.69
CA LYS A 156 -8.00 -3.95 15.43
C LYS A 156 -7.72 -2.95 14.32
N LEU A 157 -6.61 -3.17 13.62
CA LEU A 157 -6.25 -2.45 12.41
C LEU A 157 -6.66 -3.28 11.20
N THR A 158 -7.21 -2.62 10.19
CA THR A 158 -7.52 -3.25 8.90
C THR A 158 -6.84 -2.46 7.79
N TYR A 159 -6.04 -3.14 6.99
CA TYR A 159 -5.52 -2.64 5.71
C TYR A 159 -6.26 -3.31 4.57
N PHE A 160 -6.74 -2.51 3.63
CA PHE A 160 -7.54 -2.96 2.49
C PHE A 160 -7.36 -1.98 1.33
N ALA A 161 -7.80 -2.36 0.14
CA ALA A 161 -7.77 -1.48 -1.02
C ALA A 161 -9.18 -1.17 -1.53
N ASN A 162 -9.32 0.01 -2.15
CA ASN A 162 -10.51 0.42 -2.90
C ASN A 162 -10.11 0.94 -4.29
N PRO A 163 -11.00 0.79 -5.29
CA PRO A 163 -10.80 1.40 -6.59
C PRO A 163 -10.89 2.93 -6.50
N LEU A 164 -9.96 3.60 -7.16
CA LEU A 164 -9.87 5.05 -7.34
C LEU A 164 -9.78 5.40 -8.83
N SER A 165 -10.30 6.55 -9.21
CA SER A 165 -10.16 7.13 -10.54
C SER A 165 -10.23 8.66 -10.47
N ASP A 166 -9.73 9.34 -11.50
CA ASP A 166 -9.81 10.81 -11.62
C ASP A 166 -11.18 11.28 -12.16
N GLY A 167 -12.20 10.43 -12.05
CA GLY A 167 -13.52 10.60 -12.65
C GLY A 167 -13.87 9.50 -13.63
N SER A 168 -14.92 9.72 -14.42
CA SER A 168 -15.40 8.81 -15.46
C SER A 168 -15.78 9.58 -16.72
N ASN A 169 -15.48 8.98 -17.88
CA ASN A 169 -15.88 9.44 -19.20
C ASN A 169 -16.82 8.41 -19.85
N ALA A 170 -17.30 8.69 -21.06
CA ALA A 170 -18.13 7.76 -21.85
C ALA A 170 -17.47 6.39 -22.07
N ASP A 171 -16.12 6.34 -22.07
CA ASP A 171 -15.32 5.14 -22.29
C ASP A 171 -14.89 4.42 -20.98
N GLY A 172 -15.29 4.93 -19.81
CA GLY A 172 -14.97 4.32 -18.50
C GLY A 172 -14.19 5.23 -17.53
N PRO A 173 -13.63 4.68 -16.44
CA PRO A 173 -12.90 5.45 -15.43
C PRO A 173 -11.61 6.06 -16.01
N ILE A 174 -11.34 7.31 -15.65
CA ILE A 174 -10.11 8.01 -16.04
C ILE A 174 -9.00 7.64 -15.05
N ASN A 175 -7.86 7.14 -15.53
CA ASN A 175 -6.73 6.69 -14.70
C ASN A 175 -7.17 5.75 -13.56
N PRO A 176 -7.75 4.57 -13.89
CA PRO A 176 -8.15 3.60 -12.90
C PRO A 176 -6.93 3.09 -12.13
N ARG A 177 -7.03 3.12 -10.80
CA ARG A 177 -5.97 2.70 -9.88
C ARG A 177 -6.58 2.22 -8.57
N TYR A 178 -5.77 1.62 -7.71
CA TYR A 178 -6.19 1.28 -6.35
C TYR A 178 -5.52 2.18 -5.32
N GLY A 179 -6.29 2.53 -4.29
CA GLY A 179 -5.78 3.16 -3.08
C GLY A 179 -5.80 2.17 -1.92
N ILE A 180 -4.74 2.17 -1.11
CA ILE A 180 -4.68 1.44 0.16
C ILE A 180 -5.21 2.35 1.26
N TYR A 181 -6.15 1.78 2.01
CA TYR A 181 -6.83 2.41 3.12
C TYR A 181 -6.50 1.69 4.43
N LYS A 182 -6.58 2.44 5.52
CA LYS A 182 -6.41 1.93 6.88
C LYS A 182 -7.61 2.30 7.72
N SER A 183 -8.07 1.36 8.53
CA SER A 183 -9.06 1.60 9.59
C SER A 183 -8.53 1.09 10.91
N LYS A 184 -8.88 1.79 11.99
CA LYS A 184 -8.57 1.43 13.37
C LYS A 184 -9.85 1.47 14.19
N ILE A 185 -10.16 0.35 14.84
CA ILE A 185 -11.24 0.22 15.81
C ILE A 185 -10.69 -0.25 17.15
N SER A 186 -11.43 -0.01 18.23
CA SER A 186 -11.06 -0.40 19.58
C SER A 186 -12.08 -1.37 20.17
N TRP A 187 -11.63 -2.22 21.08
CA TRP A 187 -12.51 -3.06 21.88
C TRP A 187 -12.97 -2.29 23.12
N GLN A 188 -14.28 -2.24 23.34
CA GLN A 188 -14.88 -1.62 24.52
C GLN A 188 -15.38 -2.71 25.49
N GLN A 189 -14.81 -2.72 26.69
CA GLN A 189 -15.16 -3.60 27.80
C GLN A 189 -14.62 -2.99 29.10
N ASN A 190 -15.52 -2.45 29.93
CA ASN A 190 -15.14 -1.86 31.21
C ASN A 190 -14.80 -2.93 32.24
N ILE A 191 -14.05 -2.55 33.27
CA ILE A 191 -13.74 -3.43 34.39
C ILE A 191 -15.05 -3.96 35.00
N GLY A 192 -15.12 -5.29 35.18
CA GLY A 192 -16.29 -5.98 35.72
C GLY A 192 -17.31 -6.46 34.69
N GLN A 193 -17.13 -6.14 33.40
CA GLN A 193 -17.91 -6.72 32.31
C GLN A 193 -17.24 -7.99 31.79
N GLU A 194 -18.03 -9.04 31.56
CA GLU A 194 -17.53 -10.31 31.01
C GLU A 194 -17.35 -10.29 29.49
N THR A 195 -18.16 -9.49 28.79
CA THR A 195 -18.17 -9.39 27.33
C THR A 195 -18.05 -7.95 26.86
N GLY A 196 -17.57 -7.77 25.64
CA GLY A 196 -17.37 -6.47 25.03
C GLY A 196 -17.85 -6.37 23.58
N SER A 197 -17.51 -5.27 22.93
CA SER A 197 -17.78 -5.09 21.51
C SER A 197 -16.74 -4.19 20.84
N TRP A 198 -16.53 -4.39 19.53
CA TRP A 198 -15.72 -3.50 18.72
C TRP A 198 -16.46 -2.20 18.44
N VAL A 199 -15.83 -1.08 18.79
CA VAL A 199 -16.33 0.27 18.57
C VAL A 199 -15.40 1.05 17.64
N SER A 200 -16.01 1.91 16.82
CA SER A 200 -15.30 2.82 15.92
C SER A 200 -15.31 4.27 16.38
N ASP A 201 -16.18 4.60 17.34
CA ASP A 201 -16.28 5.93 17.94
C ASP A 201 -15.37 6.01 19.16
N CYS A 202 -14.08 6.18 18.91
CA CYS A 202 -13.07 6.38 19.95
C CYS A 202 -12.04 7.42 19.51
N SER A 203 -11.35 8.06 20.45
CA SER A 203 -10.41 9.16 20.15
C SER A 203 -9.25 8.77 19.22
N GLU A 204 -8.84 7.50 19.25
CA GLU A 204 -7.77 6.95 18.44
C GLU A 204 -8.27 6.15 17.24
N CYS A 205 -9.60 6.06 17.06
CA CYS A 205 -10.24 5.31 16.00
C CYS A 205 -10.39 6.17 14.74
N TYR A 206 -10.30 5.52 13.58
CA TYR A 206 -10.50 6.17 12.29
C TYR A 206 -10.91 5.11 11.26
N HIS A 207 -11.59 5.54 10.21
CA HIS A 207 -12.14 4.63 9.21
C HIS A 207 -11.94 5.18 7.80
N ASN A 208 -11.65 4.30 6.85
CA ASN A 208 -11.43 4.64 5.44
C ASN A 208 -10.40 5.77 5.25
N GLU A 209 -9.32 5.77 6.03
CA GLU A 209 -8.24 6.72 5.84
C GLU A 209 -7.35 6.27 4.67
N LEU A 210 -7.26 7.10 3.64
CA LEU A 210 -6.39 6.84 2.49
C LEU A 210 -4.93 6.97 2.93
N VAL A 211 -4.23 5.84 3.00
CA VAL A 211 -2.80 5.83 3.33
C VAL A 211 -1.98 6.07 2.06
N ARG A 212 -2.39 5.44 0.95
CA ARG A 212 -1.63 5.51 -0.29
C ARG A 212 -2.48 5.35 -1.53
N ASP A 213 -2.19 6.17 -2.54
CA ASP A 213 -2.74 6.05 -3.89
C ASP A 213 -1.69 5.45 -4.85
N TYR A 214 -2.10 5.11 -6.07
CA TYR A 214 -1.27 4.53 -7.14
C TYR A 214 -0.69 3.16 -6.79
N VAL A 215 -1.58 2.26 -6.37
CA VAL A 215 -1.27 0.85 -6.13
C VAL A 215 -1.89 0.00 -7.23
N GLU A 216 -1.13 -0.97 -7.72
CA GLU A 216 -1.55 -1.96 -8.71
C GLU A 216 -1.89 -3.31 -8.06
N ASP A 217 -1.17 -3.69 -7.00
CA ASP A 217 -1.37 -4.97 -6.31
C ASP A 217 -0.86 -4.92 -4.86
N MET A 218 -1.50 -5.66 -3.97
CA MET A 218 -1.12 -5.81 -2.56
C MET A 218 -1.41 -7.24 -2.12
N GLU A 219 -0.37 -7.93 -1.67
CA GLU A 219 -0.38 -9.36 -1.38
C GLU A 219 0.28 -9.65 -0.02
N PHE A 220 -0.38 -10.49 0.77
CA PHE A 220 0.10 -10.90 2.10
C PHE A 220 0.21 -12.42 2.17
N ILE A 221 1.42 -12.92 2.43
CA ILE A 221 1.68 -14.36 2.54
C ILE A 221 2.13 -14.67 3.96
N ALA A 222 1.37 -15.48 4.68
CA ALA A 222 1.77 -15.94 6.01
C ALA A 222 2.69 -17.15 5.92
N LEU A 223 3.78 -17.12 6.70
CA LEU A 223 4.79 -18.16 6.78
C LEU A 223 4.78 -18.83 8.16
N ASP A 224 5.04 -20.13 8.18
CA ASP A 224 5.23 -20.92 9.40
C ASP A 224 6.66 -20.80 9.96
N GLN A 225 6.95 -21.53 11.03
CA GLN A 225 8.26 -21.56 11.69
C GLN A 225 9.42 -22.05 10.81
N ASN A 226 9.12 -22.80 9.75
CA ASN A 226 10.10 -23.31 8.80
C ASN A 226 10.20 -22.40 7.55
N GLY A 227 9.49 -21.27 7.52
CA GLY A 227 9.40 -20.39 6.36
C GLY A 227 8.51 -20.94 5.24
N LYS A 228 7.66 -21.94 5.53
CA LYS A 228 6.72 -22.49 4.55
C LYS A 228 5.45 -21.64 4.52
N VAL A 229 4.96 -21.38 3.31
CA VAL A 229 3.66 -20.71 3.11
C VAL A 229 2.54 -21.53 3.75
N LEU A 230 1.76 -20.86 4.61
CA LEU A 230 0.56 -21.43 5.22
C LEU A 230 -0.55 -21.52 4.18
N SER A 231 -0.97 -22.75 3.89
CA SER A 231 -2.09 -23.05 2.99
C SER A 231 -3.06 -24.00 3.69
N PRO A 232 -4.35 -23.66 3.81
CA PRO A 232 -4.99 -22.42 3.36
C PRO A 232 -4.56 -21.18 4.16
N TYR A 233 -4.80 -19.98 3.62
CA TYR A 233 -4.49 -18.71 4.28
C TYR A 233 -5.11 -18.64 5.69
N PRO A 234 -4.44 -18.02 6.67
CA PRO A 234 -4.99 -17.87 8.02
C PRO A 234 -6.20 -16.94 8.00
N ASN A 235 -7.41 -17.51 8.08
CA ASN A 235 -8.68 -16.80 8.09
C ASN A 235 -9.74 -17.50 8.95
N THR A 236 -10.88 -16.84 9.15
CA THR A 236 -11.99 -17.31 9.98
C THR A 236 -12.97 -18.24 9.26
N ASN A 237 -12.92 -18.31 7.92
CA ASN A 237 -13.96 -18.91 7.08
C ASN A 237 -14.04 -20.44 7.17
N SER A 238 -12.92 -21.12 7.42
CA SER A 238 -12.86 -22.59 7.48
C SER A 238 -12.01 -23.08 8.64
N GLU A 239 -12.29 -24.28 9.13
CA GLU A 239 -11.56 -24.88 10.26
C GLU A 239 -10.07 -25.05 9.95
N ALA A 240 -9.72 -25.50 8.74
CA ALA A 240 -8.33 -25.63 8.31
C ALA A 240 -7.61 -24.27 8.28
N SER A 241 -8.29 -23.20 7.87
CA SER A 241 -7.73 -21.84 7.89
C SER A 241 -7.55 -21.31 9.30
N ARG A 242 -8.51 -21.59 10.20
CA ARG A 242 -8.41 -21.23 11.61
C ARG A 242 -7.26 -21.95 12.32
N GLY A 243 -7.02 -23.22 11.96
CA GLY A 243 -5.87 -23.98 12.44
C GLY A 243 -4.51 -23.39 12.04
N ASN A 244 -4.46 -22.43 11.12
CA ASN A 244 -3.24 -21.74 10.71
C ASN A 244 -3.04 -20.37 11.38
N LEU A 245 -4.05 -19.81 12.07
CA LEU A 245 -4.00 -18.47 12.70
C LEU A 245 -2.84 -18.33 13.71
N TYR A 246 -2.54 -19.40 14.45
CA TYR A 246 -1.51 -19.42 15.50
C TYR A 246 -0.16 -20.02 15.05
N LYS A 247 -0.08 -20.46 13.79
CA LYS A 247 1.15 -21.01 13.19
C LYS A 247 2.00 -19.93 12.52
N ILE A 248 1.48 -18.70 12.41
CA ILE A 248 2.14 -17.58 11.76
C ILE A 248 3.41 -17.20 12.54
N ARG A 249 4.54 -17.10 11.84
CA ARG A 249 5.84 -16.65 12.38
C ARG A 249 6.40 -15.46 11.63
N ALA A 250 6.07 -15.35 10.35
CA ALA A 250 6.36 -14.17 9.56
C ALA A 250 5.24 -13.93 8.54
N VAL A 251 5.13 -12.69 8.08
CA VAL A 251 4.28 -12.29 6.97
C VAL A 251 5.16 -11.65 5.91
N ASP A 252 5.17 -12.24 4.72
CA ASP A 252 5.73 -11.62 3.54
C ASP A 252 4.69 -10.67 2.95
N ILE A 253 5.08 -9.41 2.84
CA ILE A 253 4.26 -8.33 2.30
C ILE A 253 4.86 -7.96 0.94
N ARG A 254 4.04 -8.01 -0.10
CA ARG A 254 4.37 -7.49 -1.42
C ARG A 254 3.36 -6.41 -1.80
N ILE A 255 3.88 -5.27 -2.26
CA ILE A 255 3.05 -4.20 -2.82
C ILE A 255 3.66 -3.76 -4.16
N ALA A 256 2.83 -3.69 -5.18
CA ALA A 256 3.17 -3.16 -6.49
C ALA A 256 2.62 -1.73 -6.62
N PHE A 257 3.49 -0.77 -6.83
CA PHE A 257 3.14 0.62 -7.06
C PHE A 257 3.22 0.94 -8.54
N ILE A 258 2.40 1.88 -9.00
CA ILE A 258 2.43 2.41 -10.36
C ILE A 258 2.88 3.88 -10.34
N SER A 259 3.64 4.33 -11.33
CA SER A 259 3.99 5.74 -11.47
C SER A 259 2.77 6.59 -11.83
N GLU A 260 2.69 7.79 -11.25
CA GLU A 260 1.60 8.72 -11.54
C GLU A 260 1.67 9.24 -12.97
N LYS A 261 2.89 9.45 -13.47
CA LYS A 261 3.13 9.91 -14.84
C LYS A 261 3.74 8.82 -15.71
N PRO A 262 3.60 8.94 -17.04
CA PRO A 262 4.30 8.07 -17.99
C PRO A 262 5.80 8.10 -17.75
N PHE A 263 6.36 6.95 -17.39
CA PHE A 263 7.79 6.74 -17.20
C PHE A 263 8.48 6.38 -18.52
N PHE A 264 7.90 5.46 -19.28
CA PHE A 264 8.46 5.01 -20.55
C PHE A 264 8.11 5.97 -21.69
N ARG A 265 9.06 6.17 -22.61
CA ARG A 265 8.85 7.02 -23.79
C ARG A 265 7.82 6.44 -24.75
N PHE A 266 7.73 5.11 -24.81
CA PHE A 266 6.88 4.37 -25.72
C PHE A 266 6.19 3.23 -24.99
N GLU A 267 5.01 2.88 -25.48
CA GLU A 267 4.32 1.64 -25.11
C GLU A 267 5.18 0.44 -25.50
N SER A 268 5.00 -0.69 -24.82
CA SER A 268 5.75 -1.89 -25.19
C SER A 268 5.30 -2.41 -26.55
N ARG A 269 6.23 -3.01 -27.27
CA ARG A 269 5.90 -3.78 -28.47
C ARG A 269 5.19 -5.07 -28.08
N THR A 270 4.28 -5.55 -28.92
CA THR A 270 3.61 -6.84 -28.76
C THR A 270 4.63 -7.95 -28.53
N GLY A 271 4.42 -8.76 -27.49
CA GLY A 271 5.35 -9.84 -27.09
C GLY A 271 6.54 -9.40 -26.23
N ASN A 272 6.72 -8.10 -25.99
CA ASN A 272 7.69 -7.53 -25.05
C ASN A 272 6.98 -6.67 -23.99
N GLU A 273 5.77 -7.07 -23.60
CA GLU A 273 5.04 -6.40 -22.53
C GLU A 273 5.78 -6.48 -21.20
N ARG A 274 5.54 -5.48 -20.36
CA ARG A 274 6.18 -5.38 -19.04
C ARG A 274 5.41 -6.25 -18.08
N GLN A 275 6.11 -7.23 -17.50
CA GLN A 275 5.48 -8.22 -16.64
C GLN A 275 5.54 -7.80 -15.18
N LEU A 276 4.44 -8.05 -14.46
CA LEU A 276 4.34 -7.96 -13.02
C LEU A 276 4.03 -9.36 -12.48
N SER A 277 4.93 -9.89 -11.67
CA SER A 277 4.74 -11.14 -10.94
C SER A 277 4.39 -10.89 -9.49
N GLY A 278 3.53 -11.74 -8.93
CA GLY A 278 3.28 -11.86 -7.49
C GLY A 278 3.88 -13.13 -6.89
N PHE A 279 3.67 -13.31 -5.58
CA PHE A 279 4.09 -14.53 -4.90
C PHE A 279 3.23 -15.71 -5.32
N SER A 280 1.91 -15.53 -5.22
CA SER A 280 0.90 -16.53 -5.57
C SER A 280 0.06 -16.13 -6.79
N ARG A 281 0.19 -14.87 -7.25
CA ARG A 281 -0.59 -14.32 -8.37
C ARG A 281 0.02 -14.68 -9.72
N ALA A 282 -0.85 -14.85 -10.72
CA ALA A 282 -0.45 -15.04 -12.11
C ALA A 282 0.30 -13.80 -12.64
N ILE A 283 1.24 -14.02 -13.56
CA ILE A 283 2.01 -12.94 -14.19
C ILE A 283 1.05 -12.12 -15.06
N ARG A 284 0.99 -10.81 -14.80
CA ARG A 284 0.23 -9.86 -15.63
C ARG A 284 1.18 -9.07 -16.53
N SER A 285 0.77 -8.86 -17.77
CA SER A 285 1.53 -8.12 -18.78
C SER A 285 0.89 -6.76 -19.05
N PHE A 286 1.69 -5.71 -19.09
CA PHE A 286 1.25 -4.34 -19.32
C PHE A 286 1.98 -3.72 -20.51
N SER A 287 1.21 -3.09 -21.40
CA SER A 287 1.75 -2.38 -22.56
C SER A 287 1.94 -0.88 -22.37
N ASP A 288 1.38 -0.34 -21.29
CA ASP A 288 1.36 1.09 -21.01
C ASP A 288 2.75 1.70 -20.77
N ARG A 289 2.77 3.01 -20.57
CA ARG A 289 4.00 3.78 -20.34
C ARG A 289 4.35 3.93 -18.86
N ASN A 290 3.61 3.31 -17.96
CA ASN A 290 3.80 3.52 -16.53
C ASN A 290 4.84 2.55 -15.97
N LEU A 291 5.64 3.04 -15.02
CA LEU A 291 6.56 2.20 -14.26
C LEU A 291 5.76 1.47 -13.19
N ARG A 292 6.00 0.17 -13.04
CA ARG A 292 5.55 -0.60 -11.89
C ARG A 292 6.76 -1.02 -11.08
N ASP A 293 6.73 -0.79 -9.78
CA ASP A 293 7.80 -1.16 -8.86
C ASP A 293 7.26 -2.05 -7.75
N ASN A 294 7.93 -3.17 -7.51
CA ASN A 294 7.56 -4.15 -6.51
C ASN A 294 8.41 -3.91 -5.26
N VAL A 295 7.75 -3.71 -4.12
CA VAL A 295 8.43 -3.73 -2.83
C VAL A 295 8.01 -4.98 -2.07
N VAL A 296 9.01 -5.73 -1.64
CA VAL A 296 8.85 -6.99 -0.92
C VAL A 296 9.58 -6.89 0.42
N VAL A 297 8.88 -7.21 1.50
CA VAL A 297 9.46 -7.28 2.85
C VAL A 297 8.92 -8.48 3.60
N THR A 298 9.77 -9.09 4.41
CA THR A 298 9.38 -10.13 5.36
C THR A 298 9.32 -9.53 6.76
N VAL A 299 8.20 -9.73 7.45
CA VAL A 299 8.00 -9.19 8.80
C VAL A 299 7.75 -10.32 9.79
N TYR A 300 8.63 -10.44 10.78
CA TYR A 300 8.49 -11.42 11.85
C TYR A 300 7.44 -10.99 12.87
N THR A 301 6.56 -11.93 13.22
CA THR A 301 5.44 -11.74 14.15
C THR A 301 5.76 -12.36 15.49
N ARG A 302 6.59 -11.67 16.28
CA ARG A 302 7.18 -12.21 17.52
C ARG A 302 6.18 -12.52 18.64
N ASN A 303 5.02 -11.85 18.67
CA ASN A 303 4.04 -12.03 19.75
C ASN A 303 3.00 -13.12 19.43
N ILE A 304 3.02 -13.70 18.22
CA ILE A 304 2.15 -14.82 17.86
C ILE A 304 2.84 -16.10 18.32
N VAL A 305 2.42 -16.56 19.48
CA VAL A 305 2.92 -17.77 20.11
C VAL A 305 2.02 -18.95 19.68
N GLY A 306 2.62 -20.09 19.32
CA GLY A 306 1.84 -21.30 19.02
C GLY A 306 1.11 -21.80 20.27
N GLN A 307 0.03 -22.57 20.10
CA GLN A 307 -0.65 -23.20 21.24
C GLN A 307 0.22 -24.24 21.97
N ASP A 308 1.34 -24.67 21.39
CA ASP A 308 2.25 -25.67 21.96
C ASP A 308 3.18 -25.14 23.07
N ILE A 309 2.97 -23.91 23.57
CA ILE A 309 3.86 -23.26 24.54
C ILE A 309 3.17 -22.95 25.89
N PHE A 310 2.01 -23.56 26.15
CA PHE A 310 1.34 -23.57 27.44
C PHE A 310 0.92 -24.99 27.84
#